data_AF-A0A0G0H063-F1
#
_entry.id   AF-A0A0G0H063-F1
#
_cell.length_a   1.000
_cell.length_b   1.000
_cell.length_c   1.000
_cell.angle_alpha   90.00
_cell.angle_beta   90.00
_cell.angle_gamma   90.00
#
_symmetry.space_group_name_H-M   'P 1'
#
loop_
_entity.id
_entity.type
_entity.pdbx_description
1 polymer ?
#
loop_
_entity_poly.entity_id
_entity_poly.type
_entity_poly.pdbx_seq_one_letter_code
_entity_poly.pdbx_strand_id
1 'polypeptide(L)'
;MENLEIALEQEKKLKYPFDMTSKHPFPQGEENFNKWLVSEYFKNGTVEAVFRKYRYDIPISYAQYQRVLGKWGIVKTAGPNSKLAESLEFFSYLAKENIPFEKLYKKMPPSFRTSAVTLYRILGYMKEGITRRIGVALVLTPYNSNTKVLIAHDISTPRIELGKSFGSISLPMGYARKRDTRKVNILRILQQEVFTKDVIGATFPHYVIPDFPEPFMYLDIADVRVSVFHITLPKNLSRKNFFSSYKLKDYLFEDKKNILENIQGRNYRAGVVDAVKGYSKYLGLVERNLVINPLQTQSLLNKDLATITVDLEI
;
A
#
# COMPACT_ATOMS: atom_id res chain seq x y z
N MET A 1 -13.42 9.40 38.60
CA MET A 1 -14.25 10.03 37.55
C MET A 1 -13.43 11.06 36.78
N GLU A 2 -12.82 12.02 37.46
CA GLU A 2 -11.96 13.07 36.89
C GLU A 2 -10.76 12.54 36.06
N ASN A 3 -10.09 11.49 36.53
CA ASN A 3 -8.98 10.87 35.80
C ASN A 3 -9.39 10.12 34.52
N LEU A 4 -10.66 9.72 34.40
CA LEU A 4 -11.18 9.02 33.21
C LEU A 4 -11.54 10.02 32.12
N GLU A 5 -12.09 11.19 32.49
CA GLU A 5 -12.40 12.28 31.57
C GLU A 5 -11.13 12.87 30.95
N ILE A 6 -10.08 13.10 31.76
CA ILE A 6 -8.79 13.60 31.28
C ILE A 6 -8.16 12.61 30.27
N ALA A 7 -8.24 11.30 30.54
CA ALA A 7 -7.73 10.27 29.63
C ALA A 7 -8.52 10.22 28.31
N LEU A 8 -9.85 10.28 28.38
CA LEU A 8 -10.75 10.35 27.21
C LEU A 8 -10.54 11.62 26.38
N GLU A 9 -10.24 12.74 27.02
CA GLU A 9 -10.02 14.02 26.36
C GLU A 9 -8.65 14.10 25.69
N GLN A 10 -7.62 13.50 26.30
CA GLN A 10 -6.31 13.29 25.67
C GLN A 10 -6.41 12.33 24.47
N GLU A 11 -7.17 11.23 24.59
CA GLU A 11 -7.41 10.29 23.50
C GLU A 11 -8.20 10.94 22.34
N LYS A 12 -9.20 11.78 22.66
CA LYS A 12 -9.93 12.60 21.68
C LYS A 12 -9.03 13.60 20.96
N LYS A 13 -8.16 14.33 21.68
CA LYS A 13 -7.18 15.26 21.07
C LYS A 13 -6.15 14.54 20.19
N LEU A 14 -5.77 13.31 20.55
CA LEU A 14 -4.87 12.49 19.75
C LEU A 14 -5.54 11.96 18.45
N LYS A 15 -6.84 11.64 18.54
CA LYS A 15 -7.63 11.05 17.45
C LYS A 15 -8.24 12.11 16.52
N TYR A 16 -8.57 13.27 17.07
CA TYR A 16 -9.14 14.43 16.40
C TYR A 16 -8.46 15.71 16.94
N PRO A 17 -7.41 16.20 16.28
CA PRO A 17 -6.67 17.38 16.75
C PRO A 17 -7.45 18.71 16.58
N PHE A 18 -8.74 18.65 16.23
CA PHE A 18 -9.59 19.80 15.98
C PHE A 18 -10.90 19.67 16.76
N ASP A 19 -11.32 20.76 17.40
CA ASP A 19 -12.55 20.85 18.18
C ASP A 19 -13.79 20.64 17.30
N MET A 20 -14.46 19.50 17.51
CA MET A 20 -15.69 19.11 16.79
C MET A 20 -16.97 19.61 17.51
N THR A 21 -16.86 20.41 18.57
CA THR A 21 -17.99 20.89 19.38
C THR A 21 -18.45 22.32 19.04
N SER A 22 -17.74 23.02 18.16
CA SER A 22 -18.10 24.37 17.73
C SER A 22 -19.12 24.37 16.57
N LYS A 23 -19.86 25.49 16.41
CA LYS A 23 -20.83 25.75 15.31
C LYS A 23 -20.24 25.62 13.88
N HIS A 24 -18.94 25.35 13.74
CA HIS A 24 -18.30 25.00 12.49
C HIS A 24 -17.43 23.75 12.68
N PRO A 25 -17.80 22.57 12.14
CA PRO A 25 -17.03 21.32 12.31
C PRO A 25 -15.73 21.29 11.48
N PHE A 26 -15.31 22.43 10.91
CA PHE A 26 -14.18 22.54 9.99
C PHE A 26 -13.16 23.59 10.48
N PRO A 27 -11.86 23.37 10.28
CA PRO A 27 -10.84 24.33 10.70
C PRO A 27 -11.02 25.70 10.03
N GLN A 28 -10.78 26.76 10.81
CA GLN A 28 -10.78 28.13 10.30
C GLN A 28 -9.43 28.49 9.66
N GLY A 29 -9.49 29.39 8.67
CA GLY A 29 -8.33 29.82 7.88
C GLY A 29 -8.05 28.91 6.69
N GLU A 30 -7.78 29.50 5.53
CA GLU A 30 -7.61 28.77 4.26
C GLU A 30 -6.50 27.71 4.35
N GLU A 31 -5.35 28.05 4.95
CA GLU A 31 -4.23 27.13 5.06
C GLU A 31 -4.57 25.90 5.92
N ASN A 32 -5.13 26.11 7.11
CA ASN A 32 -5.49 25.02 8.02
C ASN A 32 -6.60 24.14 7.44
N PHE A 33 -7.58 24.76 6.78
CA PHE A 33 -8.63 24.05 6.08
C PHE A 33 -8.06 23.19 4.94
N ASN A 34 -7.14 23.73 4.14
CA ASN A 34 -6.47 22.96 3.09
C ASN A 34 -5.62 21.80 3.63
N LYS A 35 -4.87 22.01 4.72
CA LYS A 35 -4.13 20.94 5.41
C LYS A 35 -5.08 19.84 5.91
N TRP A 36 -6.23 20.22 6.45
CA TRP A 36 -7.27 19.28 6.89
C TRP A 36 -7.86 18.48 5.72
N LEU A 37 -8.15 19.12 4.58
CA LEU A 37 -8.58 18.42 3.36
C LEU A 37 -7.53 17.39 2.91
N VAL A 38 -6.26 17.78 2.84
CA VAL A 38 -5.19 16.86 2.45
C VAL A 38 -5.07 15.69 3.43
N SER A 39 -5.18 15.95 4.74
CA SER A 39 -5.22 14.92 5.78
C SER A 39 -6.39 13.95 5.60
N GLU A 40 -7.62 14.47 5.42
CA GLU A 40 -8.80 13.64 5.21
C GLU A 40 -8.72 12.85 3.90
N TYR A 41 -8.12 13.41 2.85
CA TYR A 41 -7.85 12.66 1.62
C TYR A 41 -6.96 11.44 1.88
N PHE A 42 -5.88 11.58 2.65
CA PHE A 42 -5.00 10.44 2.96
C PHE A 42 -5.67 9.39 3.86
N LYS A 43 -6.55 9.79 4.77
CA LYS A 43 -7.31 8.85 5.62
C LYS A 43 -8.33 8.04 4.83
N ASN A 44 -9.03 8.68 3.88
CA ASN A 44 -10.18 8.08 3.19
C ASN A 44 -9.84 7.60 1.75
N GLY A 45 -8.69 7.97 1.21
CA GLY A 45 -8.14 7.51 -0.07
C GLY A 45 -8.74 8.15 -1.33
N THR A 46 -9.96 8.68 -1.27
CA THR A 46 -10.63 9.37 -2.38
C THR A 46 -11.42 10.59 -1.90
N VAL A 47 -11.54 11.61 -2.74
CA VAL A 47 -12.35 12.81 -2.43
C VAL A 47 -13.81 12.42 -2.17
N GLU A 48 -14.36 11.52 -2.97
CA GLU A 48 -15.72 11.00 -2.82
C GLU A 48 -15.96 10.37 -1.44
N ALA A 49 -15.02 9.55 -0.96
CA ALA A 49 -15.12 8.95 0.38
C ALA A 49 -15.11 10.00 1.48
N VAL A 50 -14.36 11.10 1.31
CA VAL A 50 -14.36 12.21 2.26
C VAL A 50 -15.72 12.92 2.26
N PHE A 51 -16.25 13.30 1.10
CA PHE A 51 -17.57 13.92 1.01
C PHE A 51 -18.66 13.03 1.63
N ARG A 52 -18.68 11.72 1.34
CA ARG A 52 -19.62 10.78 1.95
C ARG A 52 -19.52 10.69 3.47
N LYS A 53 -18.28 10.64 4.01
CA LYS A 53 -18.03 10.61 5.45
C LYS A 53 -18.62 11.82 6.16
N TYR A 54 -18.56 12.98 5.53
CA TYR A 54 -19.09 14.24 6.03
C TYR A 54 -20.46 14.60 5.44
N ARG A 55 -21.22 13.62 4.92
CA ARG A 55 -22.59 13.81 4.38
C ARG A 55 -22.72 14.95 3.36
N TYR A 56 -21.64 15.22 2.63
CA TYR A 56 -21.52 16.33 1.67
C TYR A 56 -21.57 17.74 2.27
N ASP A 57 -21.39 17.89 3.59
CA ASP A 57 -21.43 19.17 4.31
C ASP A 57 -20.12 19.97 4.26
N ILE A 58 -19.09 19.46 3.56
CA ILE A 58 -17.79 20.12 3.46
C ILE A 58 -17.97 21.45 2.71
N PRO A 59 -17.47 22.59 3.22
CA PRO A 59 -17.79 23.92 2.71
C PRO A 59 -16.98 24.29 1.44
N ILE A 60 -16.78 23.33 0.55
CA ILE A 60 -16.17 23.52 -0.77
C ILE A 60 -16.79 22.57 -1.79
N SER A 61 -16.72 22.97 -3.07
CA SER A 61 -17.10 22.08 -4.15
C SER A 61 -16.08 20.94 -4.33
N TYR A 62 -16.55 19.85 -4.92
CA TYR A 62 -15.70 18.72 -5.32
C TYR A 62 -14.53 19.17 -6.21
N ALA A 63 -14.78 20.06 -7.17
CA ALA A 63 -13.76 20.60 -8.06
C ALA A 63 -12.71 21.41 -7.29
N GLN A 64 -13.13 22.23 -6.32
CA GLN A 64 -12.20 22.99 -5.50
C GLN A 64 -11.33 22.09 -4.64
N TYR A 65 -11.87 20.99 -4.08
CA TYR A 65 -11.07 19.99 -3.37
C TYR A 65 -10.00 19.41 -4.31
N GLN A 66 -10.37 19.01 -5.52
CA GLN A 66 -9.41 18.47 -6.49
C GLN A 66 -8.31 19.47 -6.85
N ARG A 67 -8.62 20.79 -6.91
CA ARG A 67 -7.62 21.85 -7.10
C ARG A 67 -6.69 22.00 -5.90
N VAL A 68 -7.20 21.92 -4.67
CA VAL A 68 -6.37 21.93 -3.45
C VAL A 68 -5.36 20.79 -3.49
N LEU A 69 -5.81 19.56 -3.80
CA LEU A 69 -4.91 18.41 -3.95
C LEU A 69 -3.87 18.62 -5.06
N GLY A 70 -4.25 19.24 -6.17
CA GLY A 70 -3.34 19.60 -7.26
C GLY A 70 -2.28 20.60 -6.83
N LYS A 71 -2.68 21.68 -6.13
CA LYS A 71 -1.79 22.71 -5.60
C LYS A 71 -0.80 22.14 -4.57
N TRP A 72 -1.23 21.18 -3.76
CA TRP A 72 -0.37 20.45 -2.83
C TRP A 72 0.52 19.38 -3.49
N GLY A 73 0.40 19.17 -4.81
CA GLY A 73 1.18 18.14 -5.52
C GLY A 73 0.80 16.71 -5.14
N ILE A 74 -0.43 16.47 -4.68
CA ILE A 74 -0.87 15.14 -4.23
C ILE A 74 -1.06 14.19 -5.42
N VAL A 75 -0.34 13.07 -5.39
CA VAL A 75 -0.52 12.01 -6.37
C VAL A 75 -1.68 11.10 -5.93
N LYS A 76 -2.85 11.33 -6.55
CA LYS A 76 -4.13 10.70 -6.17
C LYS A 76 -4.11 9.18 -6.29
N THR A 77 -4.42 8.45 -5.21
CA THR A 77 -4.36 6.99 -5.07
C THR A 77 -4.79 6.23 -6.33
N ALA A 78 -4.04 5.17 -6.66
CA ALA A 78 -4.51 4.13 -7.57
C ALA A 78 -5.38 3.17 -6.74
N GLY A 79 -6.70 3.23 -6.94
CA GLY A 79 -7.61 2.35 -6.20
C GLY A 79 -7.40 0.90 -6.61
N PRO A 80 -7.43 -0.07 -5.68
CA PRO A 80 -7.67 -1.45 -6.04
C PRO A 80 -9.04 -1.54 -6.72
N ASN A 81 -9.12 -2.15 -7.89
CA ASN A 81 -10.41 -2.59 -8.41
C ASN A 81 -10.95 -3.64 -7.43
N SER A 82 -12.02 -3.29 -6.71
CA SER A 82 -12.71 -4.09 -5.66
C SER A 82 -13.07 -5.51 -6.10
N LYS A 83 -13.18 -5.72 -7.41
CA LYS A 83 -13.49 -7.00 -8.06
C LYS A 83 -12.47 -8.11 -7.80
N LEU A 84 -11.24 -7.81 -7.37
CA LEU A 84 -10.21 -8.84 -7.15
C LEU A 84 -10.49 -9.69 -5.90
N ALA A 85 -10.94 -9.06 -4.82
CA ALA A 85 -11.28 -9.77 -3.58
C ALA A 85 -12.39 -10.79 -3.83
N GLU A 86 -13.48 -10.33 -4.44
CA GLU A 86 -14.57 -11.17 -4.92
C GLU A 86 -14.06 -12.27 -5.88
N SER A 87 -13.14 -11.94 -6.80
CA SER A 87 -12.62 -12.94 -7.74
C SER A 87 -11.79 -14.02 -7.05
N LEU A 88 -10.92 -13.65 -6.11
CA LEU A 88 -10.06 -14.59 -5.39
C LEU A 88 -10.87 -15.45 -4.42
N GLU A 89 -11.84 -14.86 -3.72
CA GLU A 89 -12.80 -15.60 -2.90
C GLU A 89 -13.58 -16.61 -3.77
N PHE A 90 -14.08 -16.16 -4.92
CA PHE A 90 -14.74 -17.04 -5.88
C PHE A 90 -13.84 -18.19 -6.33
N PHE A 91 -12.58 -17.94 -6.70
CA PHE A 91 -11.67 -19.02 -7.11
C PHE A 91 -11.26 -19.94 -5.96
N SER A 92 -11.18 -19.43 -4.73
CA SER A 92 -10.96 -20.24 -3.54
C SER A 92 -12.12 -21.19 -3.29
N TYR A 93 -13.37 -20.70 -3.40
CA TYR A 93 -14.56 -21.56 -3.35
C TYR A 93 -14.63 -22.54 -4.52
N LEU A 94 -14.24 -22.12 -5.73
CA LEU A 94 -14.22 -22.96 -6.92
C LEU A 94 -13.26 -24.14 -6.75
N ALA A 95 -12.08 -23.88 -6.19
CA ALA A 95 -11.09 -24.90 -5.86
C ALA A 95 -11.56 -25.82 -4.73
N LYS A 96 -12.22 -25.27 -3.69
CA LYS A 96 -12.64 -26.04 -2.51
C LYS A 96 -13.86 -26.93 -2.74
N GLU A 97 -14.88 -26.44 -3.45
CA GLU A 97 -16.13 -27.17 -3.64
C GLU A 97 -16.11 -28.12 -4.84
N ASN A 98 -15.07 -28.07 -5.67
CA ASN A 98 -14.93 -28.84 -6.91
C ASN A 98 -16.23 -28.88 -7.75
N ILE A 99 -16.90 -27.73 -7.85
CA ILE A 99 -18.13 -27.57 -8.61
C ILE A 99 -17.87 -26.80 -9.90
N PRO A 100 -18.67 -27.04 -10.96
CA PRO A 100 -18.56 -26.28 -12.19
C PRO A 100 -18.67 -24.77 -11.93
N PHE A 101 -17.86 -23.99 -12.65
CA PHE A 101 -17.76 -22.55 -12.49
C PHE A 101 -19.12 -21.86 -12.51
N GLU A 102 -19.96 -22.20 -13.48
CA GLU A 102 -21.29 -21.62 -13.67
C GLU A 102 -22.22 -21.99 -12.51
N LYS A 103 -22.02 -23.16 -11.90
CA LYS A 103 -22.77 -23.64 -10.75
C LYS A 103 -22.38 -22.87 -9.49
N LEU A 104 -21.10 -22.63 -9.26
CA LEU A 104 -20.63 -21.79 -8.16
C LEU A 104 -21.08 -20.33 -8.34
N TYR A 105 -20.96 -19.79 -9.55
CA TYR A 105 -21.31 -18.40 -9.84
C TYR A 105 -22.79 -18.12 -9.55
N LYS A 106 -23.68 -19.06 -9.87
CA LYS A 106 -25.10 -18.97 -9.51
C LYS A 106 -25.37 -19.02 -8.00
N LYS A 107 -24.46 -19.59 -7.21
CA LYS A 107 -24.57 -19.65 -5.74
C LYS A 107 -24.00 -18.41 -5.04
N MET A 108 -23.33 -17.52 -5.76
CA MET A 108 -22.76 -16.32 -5.15
C MET A 108 -23.85 -15.40 -4.60
N PRO A 109 -23.62 -14.74 -3.46
CA PRO A 109 -24.61 -13.87 -2.86
C PRO A 109 -24.91 -12.67 -3.77
N PRO A 110 -26.10 -12.06 -3.67
CA PRO A 110 -26.44 -10.85 -4.44
C PRO A 110 -25.49 -9.66 -4.22
N SER A 111 -24.70 -9.69 -3.14
CA SER A 111 -23.63 -8.73 -2.86
C SER A 111 -22.41 -8.88 -3.76
N PHE A 112 -22.24 -10.01 -4.44
CA PHE A 112 -21.14 -10.31 -5.35
C PHE A 112 -21.29 -9.52 -6.65
N ARG A 113 -20.37 -8.57 -6.92
CA ARG A 113 -20.49 -7.63 -8.05
C ARG A 113 -19.61 -7.97 -9.25
N THR A 114 -18.76 -8.98 -9.14
CA THR A 114 -17.85 -9.36 -10.21
C THR A 114 -18.58 -10.21 -11.25
N SER A 115 -18.49 -9.86 -12.54
CA SER A 115 -19.16 -10.63 -13.59
C SER A 115 -18.45 -11.96 -13.89
N ALA A 116 -19.20 -12.99 -14.28
CA ALA A 116 -18.65 -14.27 -14.77
C ALA A 116 -17.61 -14.09 -15.87
N VAL A 117 -17.87 -13.18 -16.82
CA VAL A 117 -16.89 -12.80 -17.87
C VAL A 117 -15.59 -12.26 -17.28
N THR A 118 -15.69 -11.45 -16.21
CA THR A 118 -14.49 -10.92 -15.52
C THR A 118 -13.73 -12.03 -14.82
N LEU A 119 -14.44 -12.99 -14.21
CA LEU A 119 -13.86 -14.15 -13.55
C LEU A 119 -13.16 -15.08 -14.56
N TYR A 120 -13.82 -15.58 -15.62
CA TYR A 120 -13.15 -16.41 -16.64
C TYR A 120 -11.89 -15.76 -17.19
N ARG A 121 -11.99 -14.46 -17.39
CA ARG A 121 -10.88 -13.65 -17.87
C ARG A 121 -9.74 -13.59 -16.84
N ILE A 122 -10.01 -13.39 -15.55
CA ILE A 122 -8.96 -13.45 -14.49
C ILE A 122 -8.37 -14.86 -14.39
N LEU A 123 -9.19 -15.90 -14.46
CA LEU A 123 -8.75 -17.30 -14.44
C LEU A 123 -7.84 -17.62 -15.63
N GLY A 124 -8.20 -17.16 -16.83
CA GLY A 124 -7.36 -17.27 -18.03
C GLY A 124 -5.99 -16.65 -17.82
N TYR A 125 -5.92 -15.44 -17.25
CA TYR A 125 -4.63 -14.82 -16.96
C TYR A 125 -3.83 -15.46 -15.84
N MET A 126 -4.50 -16.01 -14.83
CA MET A 126 -3.81 -16.79 -13.81
C MET A 126 -3.16 -18.02 -14.44
N LYS A 127 -3.87 -18.72 -15.34
CA LYS A 127 -3.36 -19.87 -16.09
C LYS A 127 -2.23 -19.49 -17.05
N GLU A 128 -2.32 -18.32 -17.69
CA GLU A 128 -1.33 -17.81 -18.65
C GLU A 128 -0.18 -17.01 -17.99
N GLY A 129 -0.22 -16.77 -16.68
CA GLY A 129 0.76 -15.96 -15.95
C GLY A 129 0.76 -14.47 -16.31
N ILE A 130 -0.34 -13.93 -16.85
CA ILE A 130 -0.41 -12.54 -17.34
C ILE A 130 -0.80 -11.57 -16.21
N THR A 131 0.10 -10.67 -15.83
CA THR A 131 -0.16 -9.64 -14.83
C THR A 131 -0.84 -8.41 -15.43
N ARG A 132 -1.99 -8.02 -14.86
CA ARG A 132 -2.83 -6.93 -15.40
C ARG A 132 -2.67 -5.64 -14.66
N ARG A 133 -2.42 -5.71 -13.36
CA ARG A 133 -2.24 -4.55 -12.50
C ARG A 133 -0.77 -4.29 -12.30
N ILE A 134 -0.45 -3.05 -11.98
CA ILE A 134 0.90 -2.70 -11.58
C ILE A 134 0.91 -2.20 -10.15
N GLY A 135 1.96 -2.57 -9.44
CA GLY A 135 2.26 -2.09 -8.10
C GLY A 135 3.65 -1.48 -8.04
N VAL A 136 3.91 -0.74 -6.98
CA VAL A 136 5.24 -0.26 -6.62
C VAL A 136 5.52 -0.61 -5.18
N ALA A 137 6.72 -1.12 -4.92
CA ALA A 137 7.26 -1.32 -3.59
C ALA A 137 8.61 -0.60 -3.48
N LEU A 138 8.90 -0.05 -2.30
CA LEU A 138 10.13 0.68 -2.02
C LEU A 138 10.92 -0.04 -0.94
N VAL A 139 12.14 -0.46 -1.28
CA VAL A 139 13.15 -0.82 -0.31
C VAL A 139 13.89 0.46 0.05
N LEU A 140 13.57 1.03 1.22
CA LEU A 140 14.22 2.22 1.74
C LEU A 140 15.31 1.86 2.73
N THR A 141 16.53 2.32 2.52
CA THR A 141 17.66 2.07 3.42
C THR A 141 18.17 3.38 4.04
N PRO A 142 18.71 3.38 5.27
CA PRO A 142 19.27 4.58 5.86
C PRO A 142 20.62 4.93 5.20
N TYR A 143 21.04 6.19 5.31
CA TYR A 143 22.27 6.70 4.69
C TYR A 143 23.55 5.91 5.01
N ASN A 144 23.58 5.26 6.18
CA ASN A 144 24.76 4.61 6.73
C ASN A 144 24.71 3.07 6.69
N SER A 145 23.69 2.47 6.07
CA SER A 145 23.59 1.02 6.00
C SER A 145 22.75 0.59 4.80
N ASN A 146 23.33 -0.27 3.96
CA ASN A 146 22.60 -0.99 2.92
C ASN A 146 22.01 -2.31 3.41
N THR A 147 22.31 -2.74 4.65
CA THR A 147 21.81 -4.00 5.23
C THR A 147 20.47 -3.84 5.89
N LYS A 148 20.12 -2.61 6.32
CA LYS A 148 18.85 -2.32 6.97
C LYS A 148 17.82 -1.78 6.00
N VAL A 149 16.58 -2.22 6.14
CA VAL A 149 15.43 -1.81 5.33
C VAL A 149 14.33 -1.24 6.21
N LEU A 150 13.65 -0.19 5.75
CA LEU A 150 12.54 0.41 6.46
C LEU A 150 11.31 -0.50 6.35
N ILE A 151 10.81 -0.93 7.50
CA ILE A 151 9.55 -1.66 7.63
C ILE A 151 8.61 -0.94 8.60
N ALA A 152 7.33 -1.26 8.53
CA ALA A 152 6.29 -0.74 9.41
C ALA A 152 5.11 -1.73 9.49
N HIS A 153 4.24 -1.58 10.48
CA HIS A 153 3.00 -2.35 10.59
C HIS A 153 1.89 -1.70 9.76
N ASP A 154 1.25 -2.48 8.87
CA ASP A 154 0.11 -2.06 8.06
C ASP A 154 -1.18 -2.13 8.88
N ILE A 155 -1.69 -0.98 9.30
CA ILE A 155 -2.92 -0.81 10.09
C ILE A 155 -4.13 -0.48 9.23
N SER A 156 -4.00 -0.55 7.90
CA SER A 156 -5.13 -0.27 7.02
C SER A 156 -6.04 -1.49 6.88
N THR A 157 -7.21 -1.30 6.24
CA THR A 157 -8.22 -2.35 6.09
C THR A 157 -7.61 -3.64 5.52
N PRO A 158 -7.79 -4.78 6.19
CA PRO A 158 -7.28 -6.08 5.73
C PRO A 158 -7.79 -6.44 4.35
N ARG A 159 -6.91 -7.11 3.59
CA ARG A 159 -7.15 -7.70 2.27
C ARG A 159 -6.41 -9.03 2.23
N ILE A 160 -6.99 -10.03 2.88
CA ILE A 160 -6.39 -11.36 3.06
C ILE A 160 -6.08 -11.99 1.69
N GLU A 161 -6.93 -11.73 0.69
CA GLU A 161 -6.79 -12.18 -0.68
C GLU A 161 -5.46 -11.75 -1.35
N LEU A 162 -4.86 -10.66 -0.87
CA LEU A 162 -3.60 -10.11 -1.37
C LEU A 162 -2.46 -10.32 -0.39
N GLY A 163 -2.63 -11.26 0.55
CA GLY A 163 -1.70 -11.51 1.65
C GLY A 163 -1.47 -10.28 2.53
N LYS A 164 -2.52 -9.49 2.76
CA LYS A 164 -2.49 -8.29 3.62
C LYS A 164 -3.45 -8.47 4.80
N SER A 165 -2.94 -9.07 5.86
CA SER A 165 -3.63 -9.13 7.16
C SER A 165 -3.46 -7.80 7.92
N PHE A 166 -4.38 -7.51 8.85
CA PHE A 166 -4.22 -6.36 9.76
C PHE A 166 -2.94 -6.52 10.56
N GLY A 167 -2.17 -5.44 10.73
CA GLY A 167 -0.93 -5.45 11.50
C GLY A 167 0.20 -6.21 10.82
N SER A 168 0.08 -6.57 9.54
CA SER A 168 1.18 -7.21 8.80
C SER A 168 2.38 -6.26 8.67
N ILE A 169 3.58 -6.81 8.82
CA ILE A 169 4.83 -6.09 8.62
C ILE A 169 5.00 -5.85 7.12
N SER A 170 5.23 -4.61 6.73
CA SER A 170 5.24 -4.17 5.34
C SER A 170 6.42 -3.25 5.03
N LEU A 171 6.86 -3.28 3.77
CA LEU A 171 7.61 -2.18 3.15
C LEU A 171 6.61 -1.13 2.65
N PRO A 172 7.00 0.13 2.44
CA PRO A 172 6.15 1.08 1.72
C PRO A 172 5.80 0.53 0.33
N MET A 173 4.53 0.22 0.08
CA MET A 173 4.09 -0.44 -1.14
C MET A 173 2.59 -0.28 -1.43
N GLY A 174 2.26 -0.12 -2.71
CA GLY A 174 0.87 0.07 -3.13
C GLY A 174 0.66 -0.03 -4.63
N TYR A 175 -0.58 0.19 -5.06
CA TYR A 175 -0.94 0.17 -6.47
C TYR A 175 -0.40 1.38 -7.23
N ALA A 176 -0.11 1.17 -8.51
CA ALA A 176 0.33 2.17 -9.45
C ALA A 176 -0.64 2.27 -10.65
N ARG A 177 -0.53 3.34 -11.43
CA ARG A 177 -1.28 3.49 -12.70
C ARG A 177 -0.33 3.27 -13.86
N LYS A 178 -0.73 2.45 -14.84
CA LYS A 178 0.12 2.09 -15.99
C LYS A 178 0.66 3.28 -16.78
N ARG A 179 -0.10 4.37 -16.83
CA ARG A 179 0.25 5.60 -17.53
C ARG A 179 1.11 6.57 -16.71
N ASP A 180 1.23 6.36 -15.41
CA ASP A 180 2.03 7.23 -14.54
C ASP A 180 3.51 6.84 -14.71
N THR A 181 4.39 7.84 -14.72
CA THR A 181 5.84 7.59 -14.75
C THR A 181 6.30 6.90 -13.47
N ARG A 182 7.46 6.25 -13.51
CA ARG A 182 8.06 5.60 -12.33
C ARG A 182 8.25 6.60 -11.18
N LYS A 183 8.72 7.82 -11.47
CA LYS A 183 8.87 8.92 -10.51
C LYS A 183 7.54 9.26 -9.82
N VAL A 184 6.45 9.34 -10.58
CA VAL A 184 5.10 9.60 -10.03
C VAL A 184 4.59 8.44 -9.16
N ASN A 185 4.86 7.19 -9.56
CA ASN A 185 4.47 6.04 -8.76
C ASN A 185 5.28 5.92 -7.45
N ILE A 186 6.57 6.26 -7.45
CA ILE A 186 7.39 6.35 -6.23
C ILE A 186 6.86 7.49 -5.34
N LEU A 187 6.63 8.67 -5.92
CA LEU A 187 6.10 9.84 -5.20
C LEU A 187 4.79 9.50 -4.48
N ARG A 188 3.88 8.80 -5.15
CA ARG A 188 2.64 8.29 -4.55
C ARG A 188 2.87 7.47 -3.28
N ILE A 189 3.78 6.49 -3.32
CA ILE A 189 4.05 5.64 -2.17
C ILE A 189 4.67 6.46 -1.04
N LEU A 190 5.67 7.29 -1.34
CA LEU A 190 6.32 8.14 -0.35
C LEU A 190 5.33 9.11 0.32
N GLN A 191 4.44 9.74 -0.44
CA GLN A 191 3.44 10.65 0.11
C GLN A 191 2.44 9.93 1.03
N GLN A 192 2.00 8.72 0.65
CA GLN A 192 0.94 7.99 1.35
C GLN A 192 1.43 7.17 2.54
N GLU A 193 2.67 6.68 2.48
CA GLU A 193 3.16 5.62 3.36
C GLU A 193 4.49 5.94 4.03
N VAL A 194 5.09 7.13 3.80
CA VAL A 194 6.38 7.48 4.44
C VAL A 194 6.40 8.92 4.97
N PHE A 195 5.98 9.91 4.19
CA PHE A 195 6.12 11.33 4.54
C PHE A 195 4.77 12.06 4.60
N THR A 196 3.70 11.40 5.04
CA THR A 196 2.33 11.97 5.00
C THR A 196 2.21 13.29 5.76
N LYS A 197 2.88 13.44 6.92
CA LYS A 197 2.89 14.71 7.68
C LYS A 197 3.61 15.83 6.92
N ASP A 198 4.76 15.54 6.31
CA ASP A 198 5.49 16.55 5.50
C ASP A 198 4.67 16.97 4.28
N VAL A 199 3.93 16.05 3.67
CA VAL A 199 3.02 16.38 2.57
C VAL A 199 1.88 17.29 3.04
N ILE A 200 1.26 16.98 4.18
CA ILE A 200 0.22 17.84 4.77
C ILE A 200 0.82 19.22 5.07
N GLY A 201 2.05 19.27 5.59
CA GLY A 201 2.80 20.49 5.86
C GLY A 201 3.33 21.23 4.62
N ALA A 202 3.13 20.70 3.41
CA ALA A 202 3.69 21.22 2.15
C ALA A 202 5.23 21.30 2.12
N THR A 203 5.91 20.42 2.86
CA THR A 203 7.38 20.35 2.99
C THR A 203 7.96 19.03 2.48
N PHE A 204 7.27 18.35 1.55
CA PHE A 204 7.70 17.05 1.06
C PHE A 204 9.12 17.08 0.44
N PRO A 205 10.03 16.17 0.83
CA PRO A 205 11.42 16.18 0.36
C PRO A 205 11.55 15.56 -1.05
N HIS A 206 11.23 16.34 -2.09
CA HIS A 206 11.26 15.87 -3.48
C HIS A 206 12.61 15.30 -3.95
N TYR A 207 13.71 15.79 -3.38
CA TYR A 207 15.08 15.36 -3.70
C TYR A 207 15.40 13.90 -3.30
N VAL A 208 14.53 13.25 -2.51
CA VAL A 208 14.67 11.82 -2.17
C VAL A 208 14.40 10.93 -3.38
N ILE A 209 13.65 11.42 -4.37
CA ILE A 209 13.26 10.62 -5.53
C ILE A 209 14.31 10.76 -6.63
N PRO A 210 14.96 9.66 -7.07
CA PRO A 210 15.89 9.71 -8.18
C PRO A 210 15.25 10.27 -9.46
N ASP A 211 16.05 10.91 -10.33
CA ASP A 211 15.54 11.46 -11.59
C ASP A 211 15.19 10.37 -12.60
N PHE A 212 16.00 9.31 -12.66
CA PHE A 212 15.80 8.16 -13.53
C PHE A 212 15.70 6.87 -12.70
N PRO A 213 14.60 6.67 -11.95
CA PRO A 213 14.48 5.52 -11.10
C PRO A 213 14.27 4.26 -11.94
N GLU A 214 15.18 3.30 -11.78
CA GLU A 214 15.07 1.95 -12.35
C GLU A 214 14.71 0.94 -11.26
N PRO A 215 13.75 0.03 -11.50
CA PRO A 215 13.47 -1.03 -10.56
C PRO A 215 14.61 -2.04 -10.59
N PHE A 216 15.06 -2.51 -9.43
CA PHE A 216 16.03 -3.61 -9.37
C PHE A 216 15.34 -4.98 -9.53
N MET A 217 14.02 -5.02 -9.38
CA MET A 217 13.24 -6.25 -9.40
C MET A 217 11.80 -5.99 -9.86
N TYR A 218 11.24 -6.95 -10.59
CA TYR A 218 9.82 -7.12 -10.78
C TYR A 218 9.35 -8.36 -10.03
N LEU A 219 8.32 -8.18 -9.22
CA LEU A 219 7.71 -9.21 -8.41
C LEU A 219 6.25 -9.38 -8.83
N ASP A 220 5.91 -10.56 -9.32
CA ASP A 220 4.53 -10.89 -9.67
C ASP A 220 3.82 -11.50 -8.45
N ILE A 221 2.83 -10.78 -7.92
CA ILE A 221 1.97 -11.18 -6.80
C ILE A 221 0.53 -11.28 -7.31
N ALA A 222 -0.02 -12.49 -7.40
CA ALA A 222 -1.31 -12.77 -8.00
C ALA A 222 -1.47 -12.09 -9.38
N ASP A 223 -2.43 -11.18 -9.55
CA ASP A 223 -2.68 -10.45 -10.81
C ASP A 223 -1.89 -9.13 -10.96
N VAL A 224 -0.91 -8.89 -10.07
CA VAL A 224 -0.17 -7.63 -9.93
C VAL A 224 1.32 -7.80 -10.21
N ARG A 225 1.84 -7.05 -11.17
CA ARG A 225 3.29 -6.88 -11.37
C ARG A 225 3.80 -5.71 -10.56
N VAL A 226 4.57 -5.99 -9.53
CA VAL A 226 5.15 -4.99 -8.63
C VAL A 226 6.54 -4.61 -9.11
N SER A 227 6.76 -3.34 -9.43
CA SER A 227 8.09 -2.80 -9.66
C SER A 227 8.72 -2.41 -8.33
N VAL A 228 9.86 -3.01 -7.99
CA VAL A 228 10.54 -2.78 -6.70
C VAL A 228 11.75 -1.89 -6.92
N PHE A 229 11.79 -0.77 -6.19
CA PHE A 229 12.87 0.22 -6.26
C PHE A 229 13.66 0.25 -4.97
N HIS A 230 14.96 0.52 -5.08
CA HIS A 230 15.82 0.80 -3.94
C HIS A 230 16.08 2.30 -3.88
N ILE A 231 15.90 2.91 -2.71
CA ILE A 231 16.22 4.32 -2.46
C ILE A 231 16.97 4.41 -1.12
N THR A 232 18.18 4.94 -1.17
CA THR A 232 18.93 5.29 0.04
C THR A 232 18.45 6.65 0.54
N LEU A 233 17.95 6.69 1.77
CA LEU A 233 17.51 7.90 2.41
C LEU A 233 18.71 8.76 2.83
N PRO A 234 18.63 10.09 2.69
CA PRO A 234 19.67 11.00 3.16
C PRO A 234 19.74 11.01 4.69
N LYS A 235 20.87 11.48 5.23
CA LYS A 235 21.17 11.44 6.68
C LYS A 235 20.09 12.12 7.52
N ASN A 236 19.56 13.25 7.05
CA ASN A 236 18.51 14.01 7.72
C ASN A 236 17.16 13.28 7.75
N LEU A 237 16.88 12.35 6.84
CA LEU A 237 15.62 11.59 6.78
C LEU A 237 15.75 10.14 7.25
N SER A 238 16.94 9.72 7.68
CA SER A 238 17.21 8.35 8.15
C SER A 238 16.80 8.11 9.60
N ARG A 239 15.88 8.91 10.16
CA ARG A 239 15.41 8.80 11.56
C ARG A 239 13.91 8.51 11.59
N LYS A 240 13.50 7.69 12.56
CA LYS A 240 12.11 7.19 12.69
C LYS A 240 11.05 8.29 12.81
N ASN A 241 11.41 9.44 13.41
CA ASN A 241 10.50 10.56 13.66
C ASN A 241 10.05 11.31 12.39
N PHE A 242 10.73 11.10 11.26
CA PHE A 242 10.31 11.68 9.98
C PHE A 242 9.26 10.83 9.25
N PHE A 243 9.03 9.59 9.70
CA PHE A 243 8.10 8.71 9.02
C PHE A 243 6.69 8.84 9.57
N SER A 244 5.72 8.96 8.67
CA SER A 244 4.33 9.17 9.02
C SER A 244 3.39 8.68 7.91
N SER A 245 2.32 8.03 8.33
CA SER A 245 1.23 7.57 7.46
C SER A 245 -0.03 7.31 8.28
N TYR A 246 -1.19 7.33 7.62
CA TYR A 246 -2.42 6.78 8.18
C TYR A 246 -2.58 5.28 7.96
N LYS A 247 -1.70 4.65 7.15
CA LYS A 247 -1.74 3.24 6.78
C LYS A 247 -0.65 2.43 7.47
N LEU A 248 0.52 3.03 7.68
CA LEU A 248 1.69 2.37 8.26
C LEU A 248 2.08 3.02 9.60
N LYS A 249 2.38 2.20 10.61
CA LYS A 249 2.80 2.61 11.96
C LYS A 249 4.05 1.87 12.43
N ASP A 250 4.66 2.38 13.51
CA ASP A 250 5.79 1.75 14.21
C ASP A 250 6.99 1.45 13.31
N TYR A 251 7.39 2.47 12.53
CA TYR A 251 8.50 2.36 11.59
C TYR A 251 9.79 1.96 12.28
N LEU A 252 10.53 1.05 11.65
CA LEU A 252 11.87 0.69 12.08
C LEU A 252 12.74 0.25 10.91
N PHE A 253 14.04 0.49 11.04
CA PHE A 253 15.04 -0.06 10.14
C PHE A 253 15.47 -1.42 10.67
N GLU A 254 15.06 -2.49 9.99
CA GLU A 254 15.39 -3.87 10.36
C GLU A 254 16.50 -4.40 9.46
N ASP A 255 17.40 -5.20 10.03
CA ASP A 255 18.40 -5.87 9.20
C ASP A 255 17.73 -6.91 8.28
N LYS A 256 18.08 -6.89 7.00
CA LYS A 256 17.58 -7.83 6.00
C LYS A 256 17.80 -9.29 6.39
N LYS A 257 18.89 -9.59 7.12
CA LYS A 257 19.16 -10.95 7.62
C LYS A 257 18.08 -11.40 8.60
N ASN A 258 17.71 -10.55 9.56
CA ASN A 258 16.68 -10.86 10.56
C ASN A 258 15.32 -11.12 9.89
N ILE A 259 14.97 -10.34 8.85
CA ILE A 259 13.74 -10.55 8.09
C ILE A 259 13.74 -11.93 7.43
N LEU A 260 14.86 -12.31 6.80
CA LEU A 260 15.00 -13.55 6.05
C LEU A 260 15.13 -14.79 6.95
N GLU A 261 15.62 -14.66 8.17
CA GLU A 261 15.72 -15.77 9.13
C GLU A 261 14.39 -16.02 9.86
N ASN A 262 13.54 -15.00 10.01
CA ASN A 262 12.28 -15.07 10.77
C ASN A 262 11.03 -15.10 9.88
N ILE A 263 11.12 -15.69 8.68
CA ILE A 263 10.03 -15.69 7.69
C ILE A 263 8.74 -16.32 8.25
N GLN A 264 8.86 -17.44 8.98
CA GLN A 264 7.71 -18.17 9.53
C GLN A 264 7.21 -17.61 10.88
N GLY A 265 8.06 -16.88 11.61
CA GLY A 265 7.76 -16.40 12.96
C GLY A 265 7.06 -15.05 13.01
N ARG A 266 6.84 -14.39 11.86
CA ARG A 266 6.27 -13.04 11.81
C ARG A 266 5.28 -12.90 10.66
N ASN A 267 4.27 -12.07 10.89
CA ASN A 267 3.21 -11.80 9.94
C ASN A 267 3.65 -10.75 8.91
N TYR A 268 4.36 -11.17 7.85
CA TYR A 268 4.75 -10.28 6.75
C TYR A 268 3.65 -10.15 5.70
N ARG A 269 3.47 -8.93 5.16
CA ARG A 269 2.63 -8.71 3.99
C ARG A 269 3.24 -9.40 2.78
N ALA A 270 2.40 -9.95 1.89
CA ALA A 270 2.86 -10.59 0.67
C ALA A 270 3.82 -9.70 -0.13
N GLY A 271 4.90 -10.33 -0.60
CA GLY A 271 5.96 -9.69 -1.36
C GLY A 271 7.04 -8.98 -0.55
N VAL A 272 6.90 -8.81 0.76
CA VAL A 272 7.96 -8.22 1.61
C VAL A 272 9.20 -9.12 1.64
N VAL A 273 9.03 -10.39 1.99
CA VAL A 273 10.13 -11.36 2.04
C VAL A 273 10.78 -11.53 0.68
N ASP A 274 9.97 -11.60 -0.38
CA ASP A 274 10.43 -11.71 -1.77
C ASP A 274 11.29 -10.49 -2.17
N ALA A 275 10.81 -9.28 -1.89
CA ALA A 275 11.53 -8.04 -2.18
C ALA A 275 12.84 -7.93 -1.41
N VAL A 276 12.87 -8.30 -0.12
CA VAL A 276 14.08 -8.29 0.70
C VAL A 276 15.09 -9.34 0.22
N LYS A 277 14.63 -10.54 -0.15
CA LYS A 277 15.47 -11.58 -0.75
C LYS A 277 16.05 -11.12 -2.09
N GLY A 278 15.23 -10.49 -2.93
CA GLY A 278 15.67 -9.89 -4.19
C GLY A 278 16.68 -8.77 -3.98
N TYR A 279 16.48 -7.93 -2.97
CA TYR A 279 17.41 -6.86 -2.62
C TYR A 279 18.76 -7.40 -2.13
N SER A 280 18.78 -8.45 -1.31
CA SER A 280 20.03 -9.13 -0.92
C SER A 280 20.81 -9.66 -2.13
N LYS A 281 20.12 -10.25 -3.12
CA LYS A 281 20.74 -10.69 -4.38
C LYS A 281 21.25 -9.51 -5.19
N TYR A 282 20.46 -8.45 -5.32
CA TYR A 282 20.82 -7.22 -6.02
C TYR A 282 22.12 -6.62 -5.44
N LEU A 283 22.22 -6.48 -4.12
CA LEU A 283 23.46 -5.99 -3.49
C LEU A 283 24.66 -6.85 -3.83
N GLY A 284 24.54 -8.18 -3.76
CA GLY A 284 25.63 -9.08 -4.12
C GLY A 284 26.06 -8.99 -5.59
N LEU A 285 25.16 -8.59 -6.51
CA LEU A 285 25.49 -8.34 -7.91
C LEU A 285 26.17 -6.98 -8.09
N VAL A 286 25.69 -5.95 -7.38
CA VAL A 286 26.29 -4.60 -7.38
C VAL A 286 27.72 -4.66 -6.83
N GLU A 287 27.95 -5.37 -5.73
CA GLU A 287 29.29 -5.55 -5.13
C GLU A 287 30.27 -6.26 -6.08
N ARG A 288 29.76 -7.04 -7.04
CA ARG A 288 30.55 -7.74 -8.07
C ARG A 288 30.68 -6.94 -9.37
N ASN A 289 30.18 -5.69 -9.43
CA ASN A 289 30.18 -4.83 -10.61
C ASN A 289 29.58 -5.49 -11.87
N LEU A 290 28.55 -6.32 -11.70
CA LEU A 290 27.87 -6.97 -12.83
C LEU A 290 26.79 -6.04 -13.40
N VAL A 291 26.58 -6.07 -14.72
CA VAL A 291 25.42 -5.39 -15.35
C VAL A 291 24.14 -6.10 -14.92
N ILE A 292 23.20 -5.36 -14.35
CA ILE A 292 22.03 -5.92 -13.68
C ILE A 292 20.77 -5.61 -14.49
N ASN A 293 20.24 -6.62 -15.17
CA ASN A 293 18.84 -6.58 -15.58
C ASN A 293 17.95 -6.73 -14.34
N PRO A 294 16.79 -6.04 -14.27
CA PRO A 294 15.88 -6.19 -13.14
C PRO A 294 15.50 -7.65 -12.91
N LEU A 295 15.68 -8.13 -11.68
CA LEU A 295 15.36 -9.51 -11.29
C LEU A 295 13.87 -9.79 -11.56
N GLN A 296 13.54 -10.93 -12.15
CA GLN A 296 12.16 -11.38 -12.34
C GLN A 296 11.86 -12.45 -11.29
N THR A 297 10.78 -12.31 -10.54
CA THR A 297 10.43 -13.29 -9.49
C THR A 297 8.92 -13.38 -9.33
N GLN A 298 8.44 -14.60 -9.12
CA GLN A 298 7.06 -14.87 -8.69
C GLN A 298 7.02 -14.94 -7.17
N SER A 299 5.98 -14.37 -6.56
CA SER A 299 5.84 -14.35 -5.11
C SER A 299 5.64 -15.74 -4.52
N LEU A 300 6.12 -15.93 -3.29
CA LEU A 300 5.80 -17.13 -2.49
C LEU A 300 4.29 -17.33 -2.34
N LEU A 301 3.50 -16.25 -2.24
CA LEU A 301 2.04 -16.34 -2.21
C LEU A 301 1.48 -17.06 -3.43
N ASN A 302 2.05 -16.87 -4.62
CA ASN A 302 1.58 -17.56 -5.83
C ASN A 302 1.83 -19.06 -5.75
N LYS A 303 2.94 -19.44 -5.10
CA LYS A 303 3.22 -20.85 -4.82
C LYS A 303 2.20 -21.37 -3.85
N ASP A 304 1.95 -20.70 -2.72
CA ASP A 304 0.94 -21.13 -1.75
C ASP A 304 -0.46 -21.26 -2.40
N LEU A 305 -0.84 -20.30 -3.24
CA LEU A 305 -2.07 -20.38 -4.03
C LEU A 305 -2.08 -21.57 -5.01
N ALA A 306 -0.93 -21.97 -5.53
CA ALA A 306 -0.77 -23.10 -6.43
C ALA A 306 -0.59 -24.45 -5.68
N THR A 307 0.00 -24.50 -4.49
CA THR A 307 0.07 -25.72 -3.68
C THR A 307 -1.26 -26.02 -3.01
N ILE A 308 -2.04 -25.00 -2.62
CA ILE A 308 -3.45 -25.21 -2.27
C ILE A 308 -4.19 -25.94 -3.42
N THR A 309 -3.81 -25.71 -4.69
CA THR A 309 -4.39 -26.44 -5.83
C THR A 309 -3.77 -27.83 -6.09
N VAL A 310 -2.63 -28.18 -5.49
CA VAL A 310 -1.92 -29.47 -5.70
C VAL A 310 -2.06 -30.40 -4.49
N ASP A 311 -2.04 -29.89 -3.27
CA ASP A 311 -2.22 -30.66 -2.01
C ASP A 311 -3.67 -31.15 -1.78
N LEU A 312 -4.58 -30.84 -2.72
CA LEU A 312 -5.95 -31.38 -2.75
C LEU A 312 -6.12 -32.54 -3.74
N GLU A 313 -5.03 -33.05 -4.34
CA GLU A 313 -5.02 -34.35 -5.03
C GLU A 313 -4.68 -35.49 -4.05
N ILE A 314 -5.60 -35.82 -3.13
CA ILE A 314 -5.78 -37.16 -2.54
C ILE A 314 -7.27 -37.40 -2.34
#